data_AF-A0A538RWA8-F1
#
_entry.id   AF-A0A538RWA8-F1
#
_cell.length_a   1.000
_cell.length_b   1.000
_cell.length_c   1.000
_cell.angle_alpha   90.00
_cell.angle_beta   90.00
_cell.angle_gamma   90.00
#
_symmetry.space_group_name_H-M   'P 1'
#
loop_
_entity.id
_entity.type
_entity.pdbx_description
1 polymer ?
#
loop_
_entity_poly.entity_id
_entity_poly.type
_entity_poly.pdbx_seq_one_letter_code
_entity_poly.pdbx_strand_id
1 'polypeptide(L)' 'MGIRQYKPVTAGRRQGSVSDFAEITDRKKKPEKSLLLPKPK' A
#
# COMPACT_ATOMS: atom_id res chain seq x y z
N MET A 1 -0.14 0.90 -10.77
CA MET A 1 -0.42 1.79 -9.61
C MET A 1 0.46 3.03 -9.65
N GLY A 2 -0.12 4.24 -9.69
CA GLY A 2 0.66 5.49 -9.72
C GLY A 2 1.43 5.76 -8.41
N ILE A 3 2.33 6.75 -8.42
CA ILE A 3 3.04 7.20 -7.21
C ILE A 3 2.42 8.52 -6.75
N ARG A 4 1.97 8.53 -5.49
CA ARG A 4 1.46 9.72 -4.80
C ARG A 4 2.53 10.27 -3.87
N GLN A 5 3.03 11.46 -4.20
CA GLN A 5 3.96 12.20 -3.36
C GLN A 5 3.23 12.85 -2.18
N TYR A 6 3.80 12.79 -0.98
CA TYR A 6 3.19 13.45 0.18
C TYR A 6 3.39 14.97 0.14
N LYS A 7 2.40 15.72 0.66
CA LYS A 7 2.62 17.13 0.99
C LYS A 7 3.62 17.23 2.15
N PRO A 8 4.58 18.17 2.11
CA PRO A 8 5.64 18.30 3.11
C PRO A 8 5.15 19.00 4.39
N VAL A 9 4.10 18.48 5.03
CA VAL A 9 3.51 19.04 6.27
C VAL A 9 4.31 18.70 7.53
N THR A 10 5.18 17.68 7.48
CA THR A 10 6.15 17.33 8.53
C THR A 10 7.50 16.99 7.91
N ALA A 11 8.58 17.06 8.70
CA ALA A 11 9.95 16.79 8.20
C ALA A 11 10.08 15.39 7.55
N GLY A 12 9.52 14.36 8.19
CA GLY A 12 9.55 13.00 7.67
C GLY A 12 8.75 12.77 6.39
N ARG A 13 7.85 13.69 6.00
CA ARG A 13 7.02 13.57 4.79
C ARG A 13 7.65 14.21 3.55
N ARG A 14 8.76 14.94 3.68
CA ARG A 14 9.34 15.76 2.59
C ARG A 14 9.84 14.95 1.39
N GLN A 15 10.38 13.76 1.63
CA GLN A 15 10.89 12.86 0.59
C GLN A 15 10.04 11.58 0.49
N GLY A 16 8.92 11.54 1.20
CA GLY A 16 8.07 10.36 1.28
C GLY A 16 7.08 10.30 0.13
N SER A 17 6.87 9.10 -0.39
CA SER A 17 5.84 8.79 -1.38
C SER A 17 5.11 7.50 -1.01
N VAL A 18 3.96 7.28 -1.63
CA VAL A 18 3.18 6.04 -1.50
C VAL A 18 2.61 5.64 -2.85
N SER A 19 2.43 4.35 -3.09
CA SER A 19 1.67 3.88 -4.25
C SER A 19 0.20 4.27 -4.12
N ASP A 20 -0.45 4.60 -5.23
CA ASP A 20 -1.82 5.11 -5.24
C ASP A 20 -2.90 4.02 -5.06
N PHE A 21 -2.51 2.74 -5.09
CA PHE A 21 -3.40 1.60 -4.85
C PHE A 21 -4.66 1.51 -5.73
N ALA A 22 -4.74 2.29 -6.82
CA ALA A 22 -5.93 2.41 -7.67
C ALA A 22 -6.33 1.12 -8.40
N GLU A 23 -5.38 0.23 -8.68
CA GLU A 23 -5.63 -1.05 -9.36
C GLU A 23 -6.04 -2.17 -8.38
N ILE A 24 -6.02 -1.93 -7.06
CA ILE A 24 -6.52 -2.91 -6.09
C ILE A 24 -8.04 -2.98 -6.21
N THR A 25 -8.52 -4.03 -6.87
CA THR A 25 -9.94 -4.25 -7.15
C THR A 25 -10.70 -4.82 -5.96
N ASP A 26 -10.03 -5.53 -5.05
CA ASP A 26 -10.67 -6.06 -3.84
C ASP A 26 -11.00 -4.94 -2.85
N ARG A 27 -12.29 -4.69 -2.68
CA ARG A 27 -12.83 -3.70 -1.74
C ARG A 27 -12.56 -4.05 -0.28
N LYS A 28 -12.46 -5.34 0.06
CA LYS A 28 -12.23 -5.79 1.44
C LYS A 28 -10.74 -5.76 1.80
N LYS A 29 -9.85 -5.60 0.82
CA LYS A 29 -8.38 -5.61 0.96
C LYS A 29 -7.91 -6.81 1.78
N LYS A 30 -8.52 -7.97 1.55
CA LYS A 30 -8.28 -9.21 2.28
C LYS A 30 -7.97 -10.33 1.28
N PRO A 31 -6.83 -11.02 1.44
CA PRO A 31 -6.54 -12.17 0.60
C PRO A 31 -7.49 -13.33 0.91
N GLU A 32 -7.68 -14.19 -0.09
CA GLU A 32 -8.47 -15.40 0.06
C GLU A 32 -7.78 -16.39 1.00
N LYS A 33 -8.47 -16.78 2.09
CA LYS A 33 -7.86 -17.55 3.19
C LYS A 33 -7.33 -18.90 2.74
N SER A 34 -8.04 -19.54 1.80
CA SER A 34 -7.66 -20.86 1.27
C SER A 34 -6.37 -20.85 0.45
N LEU A 35 -5.93 -19.68 -0.05
CA LEU A 35 -4.73 -19.53 -0.86
C LEU A 35 -3.49 -19.06 -0.07
N LEU A 36 -3.63 -18.86 1.25
CA LEU A 36 -2.54 -18.37 2.09
C LEU A 36 -1.62 -19.50 2.56
N LEU A 37 -0.33 -19.18 2.64
CA LEU A 37 0.70 -20.01 3.25
C LEU A 37 1.43 -19.20 4.34
N PRO A 38 1.93 -19.86 5.41
CA PRO A 38 2.72 -19.17 6.41
C PRO A 38 4.01 -18.64 5.77
N LYS A 39 4.32 -17.36 6.06
CA LYS A 39 5.61 -16.78 5.67
C LYS A 39 6.65 -17.12 6.75
N PRO A 40 7.77 -17.77 6.41
CA PRO A 40 8.85 -17.97 7.37
C PRO A 40 9.38 -16.62 7.86
N LYS A 41 9.84 -16.61 9.12
CA LYS A 41 10.23 -15.40 9.83
C LYS A 41 11.57 -14.85 9.35
#